data_AF-A0A3M5JC87-F1
#
_entry.id   AF-A0A3M5JC87-F1
#
_cell.length_a   1.000
_cell.length_b   1.000
_cell.length_c   1.000
_cell.angle_alpha   90.00
_cell.angle_beta   90.00
_cell.angle_gamma   90.00
#
_symmetry.space_group_name_H-M   'P 1'
#
loop_
_entity.id
_entity.type
_entity.pdbx_description
1 polymer ?
#
loop_
_entity_poly.entity_id
_entity_poly.type
_entity_poly.pdbx_seq_one_letter_code
_entity_poly.pdbx_strand_id
1 'polypeptide(L)' 'MSQLDELDKSMATISEIADLLEAQIGSCERGRMPLVTWVTNQFRSPEDLEKAARNFPQLPSDLRMDYAAWIHSFKHA' A
#
# COMPACT_ATOMS: atom_id res chain seq x y z
N MET A 1 -1.91 -9.41 22.96
CA MET A 1 -0.95 -8.82 22.01
C MET A 1 -0.53 -7.48 22.57
N SER A 2 0.75 -7.13 22.45
CA SER A 2 1.23 -5.80 22.81
C SER A 2 0.91 -4.82 21.69
N GLN A 3 0.85 -3.52 22.01
CA GLN A 3 0.69 -2.47 21.00
C GLN A 3 1.84 -2.45 19.97
N LEU A 4 3.03 -2.93 20.37
CA LEU A 4 4.16 -3.10 19.47
C LEU A 4 3.91 -4.22 18.45
N ASP A 5 3.33 -5.35 18.88
CA ASP A 5 3.01 -6.46 17.96
C ASP A 5 1.99 -6.03 16.89
N GLU A 6 1.04 -5.16 17.25
CA GLU A 6 0.03 -4.62 16.33
C GLU A 6 0.63 -3.63 15.33
N LEU A 7 1.57 -2.81 15.78
CA LEU A 7 2.32 -1.89 14.92
C LEU A 7 3.18 -2.67 13.91
N ASP A 8 3.92 -3.68 14.37
CA ASP A 8 4.78 -4.49 13.51
C ASP A 8 3.96 -5.22 12.44
N LYS A 9 2.80 -5.79 12.81
CA LYS A 9 1.88 -6.41 11.86
C LYS A 9 1.35 -5.41 10.84
N SER A 10 1.00 -4.20 11.28
CA SER A 10 0.52 -3.15 10.39
C SER A 10 1.62 -2.73 9.40
N MET A 11 2.86 -2.56 9.88
CA MET A 11 4.01 -2.22 9.03
C MET A 11 4.34 -3.32 8.01
N ALA A 12 4.28 -4.59 8.41
CA ALA A 12 4.47 -5.72 7.51
C ALA A 12 3.39 -5.74 6.41
N THR A 13 2.13 -5.54 6.79
CA THR A 13 1.01 -5.53 5.85
C THR A 13 1.09 -4.35 4.88
N ILE A 14 1.46 -3.15 5.35
CA ILE A 14 1.72 -1.98 4.47
C ILE A 14 2.81 -2.30 3.44
N SER A 15 3.87 -2.98 3.87
CA SER A 15 4.95 -3.38 2.97
C SER A 15 4.46 -4.39 1.92
N GLU A 16 3.67 -5.38 2.32
CA GLU A 16 3.11 -6.34 1.38
C GLU A 16 2.16 -5.68 0.35
N ILE A 17 1.33 -4.73 0.77
CA ILE A 17 0.49 -3.94 -0.15
C ILE A 17 1.35 -3.20 -1.17
N ALA A 18 2.43 -2.56 -0.71
CA ALA A 18 3.35 -1.84 -1.58
C ALA A 18 4.01 -2.79 -2.61
N ASP A 19 4.43 -3.99 -2.21
CA ASP A 19 4.98 -5.00 -3.12
C ASP A 19 3.94 -5.45 -4.15
N LEU A 20 2.71 -5.71 -3.70
CA LEU A 20 1.60 -6.13 -4.56
C LEU A 20 1.20 -5.04 -5.57
N LEU A 21 1.25 -3.77 -5.19
CA LEU A 21 1.01 -2.64 -6.08
C LEU A 21 2.07 -2.57 -7.18
N GLU A 22 3.35 -2.67 -6.81
CA GLU A 22 4.45 -2.64 -7.78
C GLU A 22 4.40 -3.85 -8.72
N ALA A 23 4.04 -5.02 -8.21
CA ALA A 23 3.91 -6.24 -9.00
C ALA A 23 2.71 -6.21 -9.97
N GLN A 24 1.59 -5.61 -9.58
CA GLN A 24 0.35 -5.61 -10.38
C GLN A 24 0.26 -4.46 -11.37
N ILE A 25 0.84 -3.30 -11.05
CA ILE A 25 0.63 -2.05 -11.78
C ILE A 25 1.94 -1.50 -12.36
N GLY A 26 3.04 -1.61 -11.63
CA GLY A 26 4.36 -1.14 -12.04
C GLY A 26 5.13 -0.48 -10.91
N SER A 27 6.45 -0.43 -11.02
CA SER A 27 7.35 0.05 -9.98
C SER A 27 7.18 1.55 -9.67
N CYS A 28 7.34 1.93 -8.40
CA CYS A 28 7.40 3.33 -7.99
C CYS A 28 8.80 3.91 -8.27
N GLU A 29 8.91 4.79 -9.27
CA GLU A 29 10.19 5.44 -9.65
C GLU A 29 10.78 6.31 -8.52
N ARG A 30 9.96 6.77 -7.57
CA ARG A 30 10.39 7.56 -6.40
C ARG A 30 11.03 6.69 -5.29
N GLY A 31 11.01 5.38 -5.46
CA GLY A 31 11.54 4.43 -4.50
C GLY A 31 10.55 4.06 -3.39
N ARG A 32 11.02 3.20 -2.48
CA ARG A 32 10.16 2.47 -1.54
C ARG A 32 9.55 3.33 -0.45
N MET A 33 10.30 4.27 0.11
CA MET A 33 9.81 5.10 1.22
C MET A 33 8.59 5.94 0.83
N PRO A 34 8.59 6.69 -0.30
CA PRO A 34 7.41 7.39 -0.77
C PRO A 34 6.20 6.48 -1.02
N LEU A 35 6.44 5.27 -1.54
CA LEU A 35 5.38 4.29 -1.74
C LEU A 35 4.75 3.85 -0.41
N VAL A 36 5.56 3.44 0.55
CA VAL A 36 5.09 3.04 1.89
C VAL A 36 4.31 4.19 2.56
N THR A 37 4.81 5.43 2.48
CA THR A 37 4.09 6.61 2.98
C THR A 37 2.75 6.81 2.27
N TRP A 38 2.71 6.67 0.95
CA TRP A 38 1.47 6.79 0.19
C TRP A 38 0.45 5.72 0.58
N VAL A 39 0.89 4.46 0.72
CA VAL A 39 0.05 3.33 1.16
C VAL A 39 -0.51 3.60 2.55
N THR A 40 0.31 4.02 3.51
CA THR A 40 -0.14 4.38 4.86
C THR A 40 -1.26 5.42 4.83
N ASN A 41 -1.19 6.40 3.93
CA ASN A 41 -2.20 7.45 3.81
C ASN A 41 -3.54 6.97 3.20
N GLN A 42 -3.57 5.79 2.56
CA GLN A 42 -4.82 5.22 2.01
C GLN A 42 -5.70 4.58 3.09
N PHE A 43 -5.12 4.21 4.24
CA PHE A 43 -5.83 3.50 5.30
C PHE A 43 -6.01 4.39 6.52
N ARG A 44 -7.26 4.49 7.01
CA ARG A 44 -7.60 5.33 8.18
C ARG A 44 -7.45 4.58 9.50
N SER A 45 -7.40 3.26 9.44
CA SER A 45 -7.31 2.38 10.61
C SER A 45 -6.56 1.08 10.29
N PRO A 46 -5.99 0.40 11.30
CA PRO A 46 -5.44 -0.95 11.14
C PRO A 46 -6.47 -1.97 10.64
N GLU A 47 -7.74 -1.80 11.01
CA GLU A 47 -8.82 -2.70 10.57
C GLU A 47 -9.06 -2.64 9.05
N ASP A 48 -8.92 -1.44 8.45
CA ASP A 48 -9.05 -1.28 6.99
C ASP A 48 -7.89 -1.95 6.26
N LEU A 49 -6.70 -1.91 6.87
CA LEU A 49 -5.51 -2.59 6.38
C LEU A 49 -5.71 -4.12 6.40
N GLU A 50 -6.23 -4.67 7.51
CA GLU A 50 -6.53 -6.09 7.61
C GLU A 50 -7.60 -6.54 6.61
N LYS A 51 -8.63 -5.73 6.38
CA LYS A 51 -9.66 -6.03 5.37
C LYS A 51 -9.06 -6.08 3.96
N ALA A 52 -8.13 -5.19 3.64
CA ALA A 52 -7.41 -5.25 2.37
C ALA A 52 -6.56 -6.53 2.28
N ALA A 53 -5.87 -6.89 3.37
CA ALA A 53 -5.02 -8.08 3.44
C ALA A 53 -5.77 -9.40 3.21
N ARG A 54 -7.04 -9.49 3.63
CA ARG A 54 -7.87 -10.69 3.41
C ARG A 54 -8.06 -11.07 1.94
N ASN A 55 -7.90 -10.11 1.02
CA ASN A 55 -8.11 -10.34 -0.40
C ASN A 55 -6.80 -10.57 -1.17
N PHE A 56 -5.65 -10.62 -0.48
CA PHE A 56 -4.37 -10.88 -1.13
C PHE A 56 -4.37 -12.21 -1.89
N PRO A 57 -3.70 -12.27 -3.06
CA PRO A 57 -2.86 -11.22 -3.64
C PRO A 57 -3.64 -10.13 -4.40
N GLN A 58 -4.96 -10.24 -4.51
CA GLN A 58 -5.76 -9.29 -5.28
C GLN A 58 -6.07 -8.03 -4.46
N LEU A 59 -5.42 -6.93 -4.82
CA LEU A 59 -5.69 -5.65 -4.17
C LEU A 59 -7.04 -5.05 -4.65
N PRO A 60 -7.73 -4.28 -3.79
CA PRO A 60 -8.94 -3.54 -4.17
C PRO A 60 -8.76 -2.75 -5.46
N SER A 61 -9.79 -2.73 -6.31
CA SER A 61 -9.75 -2.00 -7.60
C SER A 61 -9.38 -0.53 -7.42
N ASP A 62 -10.01 0.11 -6.44
CA ASP A 62 -9.90 1.55 -6.23
C ASP A 62 -8.47 1.90 -5.82
N LEU A 63 -7.88 1.12 -4.91
CA LEU A 63 -6.49 1.26 -4.50
C LEU A 63 -5.50 1.10 -5.68
N ARG A 64 -5.75 0.14 -6.57
CA ARG A 64 -4.92 -0.05 -7.77
C ARG A 64 -5.06 1.11 -8.76
N MET A 65 -6.27 1.62 -8.94
CA MET A 65 -6.54 2.78 -9.81
C MET A 65 -5.89 4.05 -9.25
N ASP A 66 -6.02 4.29 -7.95
CA ASP A 66 -5.39 5.44 -7.28
C ASP A 66 -3.86 5.36 -7.36
N TYR A 67 -3.29 4.16 -7.16
CA TYR A 67 -1.86 3.94 -7.32
C TYR A 67 -1.39 4.21 -8.76
N ALA A 68 -2.10 3.69 -9.76
CA ALA A 68 -1.80 3.94 -11.16
C ALA A 68 -1.82 5.45 -11.48
N ALA A 69 -2.87 6.15 -11.07
CA ALA A 69 -2.97 7.60 -11.24
C ALA A 69 -1.82 8.34 -10.55
N TRP A 70 -1.47 7.92 -9.33
CA TRP A 70 -0.41 8.51 -8.54
C TRP A 70 0.97 8.35 -9.21
N ILE A 71 1.36 7.15 -9.63
CA ILE A 71 2.66 6.93 -10.28
C ILE A 71 2.77 7.63 -11.64
N HIS A 72 1.64 7.77 -12.36
CA HIS A 72 1.60 8.49 -13.63
C HIS A 72 1.63 10.02 -13.46
N SER A 73 1.10 10.55 -12.36
CA SER A 73 1.13 12.01 -12.07
C SER A 73 2.55 12.55 -11.99
N PHE A 74 3.53 11.71 -11.66
CA PHE A 74 4.94 12.07 -11.59
C PHE A 74 5.63 12.15 -12.94
N LYS A 75 5.07 11.54 -14.00
CA LYS A 75 5.67 11.59 -15.34
C LYS A 75 5.49 12.95 -16.03
N HIS A 76 4.69 13.84 -15.42
CA HIS A 76 4.42 15.19 -15.91
C HIS A 76 4.89 16.29 -14.94
N ALA A 77 5.64 15.93 -13.90
CA ALA A 77 6.15 16.85 -12.87
C ALA A 77 7.60 17.29 -13.16
#